data_AF-A0A8T3R9K0-F1
#
_entry.id   AF-A0A8T3R9K0-F1
#
_cell.length_a   1.000
_cell.length_b   1.000
_cell.length_c   1.000
_cell.angle_alpha   90.00
_cell.angle_beta   90.00
_cell.angle_gamma   90.00
#
_symmetry.space_group_name_H-M   'P 1'
#
loop_
_entity.id
_entity.type
_entity.pdbx_description
1 polymer ?
#
loop_
_entity_poly.entity_id
_entity_poly.type
_entity_poly.pdbx_seq_one_letter_code
_entity_poly.pdbx_strand_id
1 'polypeptide(L)'
;VVATFILVVIGAITRGTGSGLGCPDWPLCYGQLLPPLGDDAAWIEWSHRTWAATVGLLVVAVALVALRHHRRDRTLVLASLGAVLLTGFQAWLGKITVETGNAGEWVTAHLATAMVLLVLLMFIAIRGHYPRSLTRGGGSQRLTLVLAFTSACVYALLLFGSHVTATGAALVYLDWPFFQGQLLPLFATDPAVAALQMSHFLHRLVAAVVAVILSWAFIVVWRAARRDRALGGGQGLLGLVGTAAALYGVQVIVGALQIFTRLAPWAVALHLALGALIWALVAAATMIAYYEARTSAPRVSADGGREADGDDPASRTTWRERVNAYVALTKPRIIELLLVTTVPAMVLAARGIPPLDLVFWTLLGGTLAAGSANAINCYLDRDIDLLMSRTRKRPLPAHRVAPEDALVFGLALGVVAFAVLAFLVNLLAAFLTLLAIGFYVVVYTMLLKRNTHQNIVLGGAAGALPPVIGWSAVTGDIGLPSLVLFAIVFYWTPPHFWALSLRLARDYEAANVPMLPVTHGVRETTRQIGLYSGLMVALTLIFFAVAQRGFIYLAGAVLLGGLFLFQAFSMWREGTDQRAMRVYRYSITYLSALFALLVVDVLVFPFG
;
A
#
# COMPACT_ATOMS: atom_id res chain seq x y z
N VAL A 1 8.07 24.44 -5.18
CA VAL A 1 6.73 23.93 -4.78
C VAL A 1 5.62 24.64 -5.54
N VAL A 2 5.33 25.93 -5.28
CA VAL A 2 4.21 26.65 -5.94
C VAL A 2 4.30 26.61 -7.48
N ALA A 3 5.45 27.00 -8.05
CA ALA A 3 5.64 26.96 -9.51
C ALA A 3 5.47 25.53 -10.09
N THR A 4 5.93 24.50 -9.37
CA THR A 4 5.75 23.09 -9.76
C THR A 4 4.29 22.65 -9.67
N PHE A 5 3.54 23.10 -8.67
CA PHE A 5 2.10 22.82 -8.60
C PHE A 5 1.35 23.50 -9.75
N ILE A 6 1.69 24.75 -10.07
CA ILE A 6 1.14 25.44 -11.25
C ILE A 6 1.47 24.67 -12.53
N LEU A 7 2.70 24.14 -12.67
CA LEU A 7 3.08 23.30 -13.81
C LEU A 7 2.16 22.09 -13.96
N VAL A 8 1.85 21.41 -12.85
CA VAL A 8 0.93 20.27 -12.83
C VAL A 8 -0.47 20.68 -13.29
N VAL A 9 -0.97 21.85 -12.85
CA VAL A 9 -2.26 22.38 -13.29
C VAL A 9 -2.26 22.71 -14.78
N ILE A 10 -1.20 23.34 -15.29
CA ILE A 10 -1.05 23.62 -16.73
C ILE A 10 -0.99 22.30 -17.52
N GLY A 11 -0.28 21.29 -17.02
CA GLY A 11 -0.25 19.95 -17.62
C GLY A 11 -1.63 19.28 -17.62
N ALA A 12 -2.41 19.47 -16.56
CA ALA A 12 -3.80 19.00 -16.48
C ALA A 12 -4.70 19.67 -17.53
N ILE A 13 -4.53 20.97 -17.75
CA ILE A 13 -5.23 21.73 -18.80
C ILE A 13 -4.80 21.21 -20.18
N THR A 14 -3.50 21.02 -20.40
CA THR A 14 -2.94 20.52 -21.66
C THR A 14 -3.52 19.15 -22.02
N ARG A 15 -3.66 18.25 -21.03
CA ARG A 15 -4.30 16.95 -21.21
C ARG A 15 -5.81 17.08 -21.43
N GLY A 16 -6.50 17.88 -20.62
CA GLY A 16 -7.96 18.04 -20.69
C GLY A 16 -8.44 18.68 -21.99
N THR A 17 -7.61 19.49 -22.63
CA THR A 17 -7.89 20.13 -23.94
C THR A 17 -7.45 19.28 -25.14
N GLY A 18 -6.76 18.15 -24.91
CA GLY A 18 -6.18 17.35 -25.98
C GLY A 18 -4.94 17.96 -26.63
N SER A 19 -4.42 19.07 -26.09
CA SER A 19 -3.29 19.83 -26.66
C SER A 19 -1.91 19.22 -26.41
N GLY A 20 -1.81 18.01 -25.85
CA GLY A 20 -0.52 17.38 -25.56
C GLY A 20 0.33 16.97 -26.77
N LEU A 21 -0.18 17.16 -27.99
CA LEU A 21 0.53 17.01 -29.27
C LEU A 21 0.40 18.26 -30.15
N GLY A 22 0.08 19.41 -29.56
CA GLY A 22 0.04 20.69 -30.27
C GLY A 22 1.39 21.10 -30.86
N CYS A 23 2.50 20.60 -30.30
CA CYS A 23 3.85 20.76 -30.82
C CYS A 23 4.43 19.41 -31.26
N PRO A 24 4.61 19.17 -32.58
CA PRO A 24 4.96 17.85 -33.11
C PRO A 24 6.42 17.43 -32.85
N ASP A 25 7.29 18.38 -32.56
CA ASP A 25 8.72 18.18 -32.30
C ASP A 25 9.10 18.62 -30.88
N TRP A 26 10.31 18.26 -30.45
CA TRP A 26 10.87 18.63 -29.15
C TRP A 26 12.39 18.87 -29.30
N PRO A 27 12.97 19.94 -28.71
CA PRO A 27 12.36 20.89 -27.77
C PRO A 27 11.60 22.06 -28.42
N LEU A 28 11.67 22.19 -29.75
CA LEU A 28 11.00 23.25 -30.52
C LEU A 28 9.52 22.93 -30.77
N CYS A 29 8.80 23.84 -31.42
CA CYS A 29 7.42 23.65 -31.86
C CYS A 29 7.30 24.09 -33.32
N TYR A 30 6.99 23.14 -34.21
CA TYR A 30 7.07 23.30 -35.67
C TYR A 30 8.46 23.77 -36.15
N GLY A 31 9.53 23.27 -35.52
CA GLY A 31 10.91 23.68 -35.82
C GLY A 31 11.26 25.11 -35.41
N GLN A 32 10.37 25.79 -34.68
CA GLN A 32 10.54 27.18 -34.22
C GLN A 32 10.49 27.28 -32.69
N LEU A 33 10.99 28.39 -32.16
CA LEU A 33 10.93 28.71 -30.73
C LEU A 33 9.54 29.12 -30.26
N LEU A 34 8.76 29.76 -31.13
CA LEU A 34 7.38 30.17 -30.87
C LEU A 34 6.45 29.41 -31.81
N PRO A 35 5.27 28.96 -31.33
CA PRO A 35 4.29 28.30 -32.17
C PRO A 35 3.64 29.28 -33.16
N PRO A 36 3.05 28.77 -34.26
CA PRO A 36 2.27 29.57 -35.19
C PRO A 36 1.14 30.36 -34.50
N LEU A 37 0.87 31.58 -34.97
CA LEU A 37 -0.28 32.34 -34.52
C LEU A 37 -1.57 31.64 -34.99
N GLY A 38 -2.54 31.50 -34.08
CA GLY A 38 -3.85 30.88 -34.38
C GLY A 38 -3.95 29.37 -34.11
N ASP A 39 -2.87 28.71 -33.66
CA ASP A 39 -2.90 27.32 -33.19
C ASP A 39 -2.96 27.27 -31.65
N ASP A 40 -4.18 27.31 -31.11
CA ASP A 40 -4.42 27.33 -29.66
C ASP A 40 -3.82 26.10 -28.95
N ALA A 41 -3.83 24.93 -29.60
CA ALA A 41 -3.27 23.72 -29.02
C ALA A 41 -1.75 23.80 -28.90
N ALA A 42 -1.07 24.31 -29.94
CA ALA A 42 0.36 24.57 -29.90
C ALA A 42 0.74 25.59 -28.81
N TRP A 43 -0.06 26.66 -28.64
CA TRP A 43 0.16 27.66 -27.60
C TRP A 43 -0.01 27.09 -26.18
N ILE A 44 -0.99 26.22 -25.95
CA ILE A 44 -1.19 25.55 -24.66
C ILE A 44 0.01 24.66 -24.34
N GLU A 45 0.44 23.82 -25.28
CA GLU A 45 1.58 22.92 -25.06
C GLU A 45 2.89 23.69 -24.87
N TRP A 46 3.12 24.70 -25.71
CA TRP A 46 4.30 25.57 -25.61
C TRP A 46 4.36 26.28 -24.25
N SER A 47 3.22 26.75 -23.74
CA SER A 47 3.13 27.39 -22.42
C SER A 47 3.49 26.40 -21.31
N HIS A 48 3.02 25.16 -21.40
CA HIS A 48 3.39 24.08 -20.49
C HIS A 48 4.91 23.84 -20.50
N ARG A 49 5.52 23.68 -21.70
CA ARG A 49 6.98 23.45 -21.87
C ARG A 49 7.81 24.61 -21.33
N THR A 50 7.41 25.85 -21.58
CA THR A 50 8.11 27.06 -21.13
C THR A 50 8.04 27.22 -19.60
N TRP A 51 6.88 26.92 -19.01
CA TRP A 51 6.75 26.91 -17.56
C TRP A 51 7.58 25.78 -16.93
N ALA A 52 7.69 24.62 -17.59
CA ALA A 52 8.56 23.53 -17.17
C ALA A 52 10.04 23.95 -17.14
N ALA A 53 10.51 24.66 -18.17
CA ALA A 53 11.86 25.21 -18.20
C ALA A 53 12.12 26.19 -17.05
N THR A 54 11.14 27.06 -16.76
CA THR A 54 11.19 27.98 -15.60
C THR A 54 11.30 27.22 -14.28
N VAL A 55 10.51 26.17 -14.09
CA VAL A 55 10.62 25.29 -12.91
C VAL A 55 12.01 24.65 -12.84
N GLY A 56 12.56 24.19 -13.96
CA GLY A 56 13.92 23.64 -14.01
C GLY A 56 14.99 24.61 -13.50
N LEU A 57 14.94 25.88 -13.94
CA LEU A 57 15.84 26.92 -13.45
C LEU A 57 15.70 27.15 -11.94
N LEU A 58 14.46 27.19 -11.42
CA LEU A 58 14.21 27.34 -10.00
C LEU A 58 14.73 26.15 -9.18
N VAL A 59 14.59 24.91 -9.69
CA VAL A 59 15.12 23.70 -9.03
C VAL A 59 16.65 23.76 -8.96
N VAL A 60 17.32 24.15 -10.05
CA VAL A 60 18.78 24.36 -10.06
C VAL A 60 19.18 25.44 -9.07
N ALA A 61 18.46 26.56 -9.01
CA ALA A 61 18.73 27.63 -8.04
C ALA A 61 18.62 27.13 -6.58
N VAL A 62 17.59 26.35 -6.26
CA VAL A 62 17.44 25.71 -4.94
C VAL A 62 18.63 24.80 -4.63
N ALA A 63 19.08 23.99 -5.59
CA ALA A 63 20.25 23.12 -5.42
C ALA A 63 21.54 23.92 -5.19
N LEU A 64 21.74 25.03 -5.91
CA LEU A 64 22.88 25.92 -5.70
C LEU A 64 22.85 26.56 -4.30
N VAL A 65 21.68 27.01 -3.84
CA VAL A 65 21.51 27.54 -2.47
C VAL A 65 21.81 26.47 -1.43
N ALA A 66 21.31 25.24 -1.62
CA ALA A 66 21.58 24.12 -0.72
C ALA A 66 23.09 23.79 -0.65
N LEU A 67 23.76 23.76 -1.80
CA LEU A 67 25.21 23.51 -1.88
C LEU A 67 26.05 24.65 -1.27
N ARG A 68 25.60 25.91 -1.36
CA ARG A 68 26.33 27.06 -0.80
C ARG A 68 26.11 27.22 0.71
N HIS A 69 24.86 27.23 1.15
CA HIS A 69 24.49 27.59 2.53
C HIS A 69 24.25 26.38 3.44
N HIS A 70 23.88 25.23 2.86
CA HIS A 70 23.52 24.01 3.59
C HIS A 70 24.48 22.84 3.30
N ARG A 71 25.73 23.10 2.86
CA ARG A 71 26.74 22.07 2.56
C ARG A 71 26.98 21.01 3.65
N ARG A 72 26.70 21.37 4.91
CA ARG A 72 26.83 20.46 6.06
C ARG A 72 25.58 19.63 6.34
N ASP A 73 24.44 19.98 5.76
CA ASP A 73 23.19 19.22 5.85
C ASP A 73 23.04 18.31 4.62
N ARG A 74 23.60 17.09 4.76
CA ARG A 74 23.62 16.11 3.66
C ARG A 74 22.23 15.79 3.13
N THR A 75 21.21 15.78 3.99
CA THR A 75 19.83 15.46 3.58
C THR A 75 19.28 16.51 2.62
N LEU A 76 19.47 17.80 2.92
CA LEU A 76 19.05 18.89 2.04
C LEU A 76 19.82 18.89 0.72
N VAL A 77 21.14 18.68 0.78
CA VAL A 77 21.99 18.64 -0.42
C VAL A 77 21.59 17.47 -1.34
N LEU A 78 21.51 16.26 -0.80
CA LEU A 78 21.15 15.06 -1.59
C LEU A 78 19.73 15.17 -2.15
N ALA A 79 18.76 15.66 -1.37
CA ALA A 79 17.40 15.87 -1.86
C ALA A 79 17.35 16.91 -2.99
N SER A 80 18.11 18.00 -2.88
CA SER A 80 18.14 19.04 -3.92
C SER A 80 18.83 18.57 -5.19
N LEU A 81 19.92 17.80 -5.09
CA LEU A 81 20.55 17.15 -6.25
C LEU A 81 19.62 16.12 -6.88
N GLY A 82 18.92 15.32 -6.06
CA GLY A 82 17.89 14.40 -6.52
C GLY A 82 16.76 15.10 -7.27
N ALA A 83 16.35 16.29 -6.82
CA ALA A 83 15.33 17.09 -7.52
C ALA A 83 15.81 17.54 -8.90
N VAL A 84 17.07 17.96 -9.05
CA VAL A 84 17.67 18.32 -10.34
C VAL A 84 17.67 17.10 -11.29
N LEU A 85 18.13 15.94 -10.81
CA LEU A 85 18.13 14.71 -11.60
C LEU A 85 16.72 14.31 -12.02
N LEU A 86 15.75 14.39 -11.10
CA LEU A 86 14.36 14.05 -11.39
C LEU A 86 13.72 15.05 -12.37
N THR A 87 14.07 16.34 -12.32
CA THR A 87 13.63 17.31 -13.34
C THR A 87 14.23 17.01 -14.72
N GLY A 88 15.50 16.59 -14.80
CA GLY A 88 16.07 16.11 -16.06
C GLY A 88 15.35 14.87 -16.60
N PHE A 89 15.02 13.92 -15.71
CA PHE A 89 14.23 12.74 -16.05
C PHE A 89 12.80 13.10 -16.49
N GLN A 90 12.18 14.11 -15.90
CA GLN A 90 10.88 14.65 -16.35
C GLN A 90 10.95 15.19 -17.77
N ALA A 91 12.00 15.95 -18.12
CA ALA A 91 12.17 16.45 -19.47
C ALA A 91 12.28 15.30 -20.49
N TRP A 92 13.02 14.24 -20.13
CA TRP A 92 13.10 13.03 -20.93
C TRP A 92 11.74 12.31 -21.08
N LEU A 93 10.98 12.12 -19.99
CA LEU A 93 9.64 11.54 -20.04
C LEU A 93 8.66 12.38 -20.87
N GLY A 94 8.75 13.71 -20.77
CA GLY A 94 7.98 14.63 -21.59
C GLY A 94 8.27 14.46 -23.08
N LYS A 95 9.56 14.33 -23.45
CA LYS A 95 9.98 13.99 -24.82
C LYS A 95 9.38 12.66 -25.28
N ILE A 96 9.53 11.59 -24.49
CA ILE A 96 8.99 10.26 -24.83
C ILE A 96 7.46 10.31 -25.00
N THR A 97 6.76 11.09 -24.18
CA THR A 97 5.31 11.26 -24.27
C THR A 97 4.89 11.85 -25.63
N VAL A 98 5.66 12.81 -26.16
CA VAL A 98 5.42 13.38 -27.50
C VAL A 98 5.76 12.37 -28.59
N GLU A 99 6.94 11.73 -28.53
CA GLU A 99 7.40 10.76 -29.53
C GLU A 99 6.51 9.50 -29.62
N THR A 100 5.83 9.14 -28.53
CA THR A 100 4.91 8.00 -28.48
C THR A 100 3.44 8.38 -28.70
N GLY A 101 3.16 9.64 -29.04
CA GLY A 101 1.79 10.08 -29.33
C GLY A 101 0.86 10.05 -28.12
N ASN A 102 1.34 10.48 -26.95
CA ASN A 102 0.61 10.44 -25.67
C ASN A 102 0.21 9.03 -25.20
N ALA A 103 1.04 8.02 -25.47
CA ALA A 103 0.79 6.68 -24.96
C ALA A 103 0.59 6.67 -23.43
N GLY A 104 -0.46 5.97 -23.00
CA GLY A 104 -1.04 6.08 -21.67
C GLY A 104 -0.09 5.76 -20.51
N GLU A 105 0.78 4.76 -20.70
CA GLU A 105 1.80 4.40 -19.71
C GLU A 105 2.81 5.52 -19.48
N TRP A 106 3.27 6.19 -20.55
CA TRP A 106 4.25 7.28 -20.46
C TRP A 106 3.63 8.53 -19.84
N VAL A 107 2.38 8.86 -20.20
CA VAL A 107 1.63 9.96 -19.57
C VAL A 107 1.46 9.70 -18.07
N THR A 108 1.13 8.47 -17.68
CA THR A 108 0.96 8.09 -16.28
C THR A 108 2.30 8.10 -15.53
N ALA A 109 3.38 7.61 -16.16
CA ALA A 109 4.72 7.67 -15.60
C ALA A 109 5.21 9.11 -15.41
N HIS A 110 4.94 9.98 -16.39
CA HIS A 110 5.26 11.41 -16.34
C HIS A 110 4.53 12.08 -15.18
N LEU A 111 3.21 11.86 -15.02
CA LEU A 111 2.44 12.36 -13.89
C LEU A 111 2.96 11.82 -12.55
N ALA A 112 3.24 10.52 -12.45
CA ALA A 112 3.74 9.89 -11.24
C ALA A 112 5.04 10.56 -10.75
N THR A 113 5.98 10.76 -11.67
CA THR A 113 7.28 11.34 -11.34
C THR A 113 7.23 12.85 -11.17
N ALA A 114 6.29 13.56 -11.81
CA ALA A 114 5.96 14.96 -11.52
C ALA A 114 5.47 15.14 -10.07
N MET A 115 4.61 14.23 -9.61
CA MET A 115 4.13 14.21 -8.23
C MET A 115 5.30 13.95 -7.26
N VAL A 116 6.16 12.96 -7.53
CA VAL A 116 7.37 12.72 -6.71
C VAL A 116 8.26 13.96 -6.65
N LEU A 117 8.45 14.68 -7.76
CA LEU A 117 9.20 15.93 -7.77
C LEU A 117 8.54 17.00 -6.88
N LEU A 118 7.21 17.17 -6.97
CA LEU A 118 6.47 18.09 -6.13
C LEU A 118 6.70 17.80 -4.64
N VAL A 119 6.56 16.55 -4.23
CA VAL A 119 6.77 16.11 -2.84
C VAL A 119 8.22 16.20 -2.40
N LEU A 120 9.19 15.95 -3.28
CA LEU A 120 10.61 16.13 -2.98
C LEU A 120 10.95 17.61 -2.74
N LEU A 121 10.37 18.52 -3.53
CA LEU A 121 10.53 19.96 -3.31
C LEU A 121 9.84 20.42 -2.03
N MET A 122 8.69 19.83 -1.69
CA MET A 122 8.03 20.08 -0.39
C MET A 122 8.87 19.58 0.77
N PHE A 123 9.48 18.40 0.63
CA PHE A 123 10.41 17.86 1.60
C PHE A 123 11.59 18.80 1.83
N ILE A 124 12.22 19.32 0.78
CA ILE A 124 13.32 20.30 0.89
C ILE A 124 12.84 21.55 1.65
N ALA A 125 11.68 22.09 1.28
CA ALA A 125 11.12 23.27 1.94
C ALA A 125 10.83 23.03 3.43
N ILE A 126 10.19 21.92 3.77
CA ILE A 126 9.83 21.57 5.17
C ILE A 126 11.10 21.25 5.97
N ARG A 127 11.99 20.40 5.44
CA ARG A 127 13.27 20.01 6.08
C ARG A 127 14.10 21.23 6.48
N GLY A 128 14.10 22.28 5.67
CA GLY A 128 14.83 23.52 5.93
C GLY A 128 14.40 24.27 7.21
N HIS A 129 13.18 24.03 7.70
CA HIS A 129 12.66 24.65 8.92
C HIS A 129 13.04 23.91 10.21
N TYR A 130 13.58 22.69 10.11
CA TYR A 130 13.92 21.87 11.27
C TYR A 130 15.44 21.82 11.52
N PRO A 131 15.89 21.59 12.77
CA PRO A 131 17.30 21.49 13.11
C PRO A 131 18.09 20.48 12.25
N ARG A 132 19.39 20.70 12.11
CA ARG A 132 20.27 19.81 11.33
C ARG A 132 20.37 18.41 11.95
N SER A 133 20.57 18.33 13.26
CA SER A 133 20.62 17.08 14.01
C SER A 133 19.25 16.75 14.60
N LEU A 134 18.68 15.61 14.22
CA LEU A 134 17.49 15.06 14.85
C LEU A 134 17.90 14.17 16.03
N THR A 135 17.16 14.23 17.14
CA THR A 135 17.40 13.34 18.28
C THR A 135 17.09 11.88 17.90
N ARG A 136 17.95 10.94 18.33
CA ARG A 136 17.73 9.50 18.07
C ARG A 136 16.48 8.96 18.80
N GLY A 137 16.16 9.47 19.98
CA GLY A 137 15.03 9.06 20.83
C GLY A 137 13.75 9.89 20.72
N GLY A 138 13.40 10.39 19.53
CA GLY A 138 12.19 11.19 19.32
C GLY A 138 10.87 10.47 19.67
N GLY A 139 9.77 11.21 19.67
CA GLY A 139 8.42 10.73 19.91
C GLY A 139 7.92 9.64 18.94
N SER A 140 6.79 9.05 19.30
CA SER A 140 6.17 7.94 18.56
C SER A 140 5.85 8.29 17.11
N GLN A 141 6.34 7.47 16.17
CA GLN A 141 6.10 7.62 14.73
C GLN A 141 4.75 7.05 14.27
N ARG A 142 3.85 6.72 15.19
CA ARG A 142 2.53 6.15 14.85
C ARG A 142 1.72 7.08 13.96
N LEU A 143 1.63 8.37 14.31
CA LEU A 143 0.87 9.32 13.50
C LEU A 143 1.48 9.49 12.11
N THR A 144 2.82 9.56 12.04
CA THR A 144 3.56 9.59 10.77
C THR A 144 3.19 8.41 9.87
N LEU A 145 3.16 7.19 10.41
CA LEU A 145 2.81 5.99 9.65
C LEU A 145 1.37 6.01 9.13
N VAL A 146 0.42 6.53 9.92
CA VAL A 146 -0.96 6.73 9.47
C VAL A 146 -1.01 7.68 8.28
N LEU A 147 -0.41 8.86 8.41
CA LEU A 147 -0.43 9.88 7.37
C LEU A 147 0.34 9.44 6.12
N ALA A 148 1.48 8.74 6.29
CA ALA A 148 2.25 8.19 5.20
C ALA A 148 1.45 7.15 4.40
N PHE A 149 0.73 6.26 5.09
CA PHE A 149 -0.15 5.29 4.44
C PHE A 149 -1.29 5.98 3.70
N THR A 150 -1.97 6.95 4.34
CA THR A 150 -3.01 7.75 3.69
C THR A 150 -2.48 8.47 2.45
N SER A 151 -1.32 9.11 2.55
CA SER A 151 -0.67 9.81 1.42
C SER A 151 -0.36 8.84 0.28
N ALA A 152 0.17 7.64 0.58
CA ALA A 152 0.46 6.62 -0.42
C ALA A 152 -0.82 6.11 -1.11
N CYS A 153 -1.92 5.92 -0.37
CA CYS A 153 -3.20 5.53 -0.94
C CYS A 153 -3.79 6.61 -1.85
N VAL A 154 -3.73 7.89 -1.45
CA VAL A 154 -4.17 9.01 -2.29
C VAL A 154 -3.31 9.10 -3.56
N TYR A 155 -1.99 8.90 -3.44
CA TYR A 155 -1.08 8.86 -4.58
C TYR A 155 -1.46 7.75 -5.57
N ALA A 156 -1.65 6.53 -5.07
CA ALA A 156 -1.99 5.40 -5.91
C ALA A 156 -3.37 5.57 -6.58
N LEU A 157 -4.36 6.16 -5.89
CA LEU A 157 -5.65 6.53 -6.49
C LEU A 157 -5.48 7.57 -7.62
N LEU A 158 -4.60 8.56 -7.44
CA LEU A 158 -4.30 9.55 -8.48
C LEU A 158 -3.71 8.88 -9.74
N LEU A 159 -2.77 7.95 -9.57
CA LEU A 159 -2.22 7.18 -10.68
C LEU A 159 -3.27 6.29 -11.34
N PHE A 160 -4.14 5.67 -10.54
CA PHE A 160 -5.19 4.80 -11.04
C PHE A 160 -6.23 5.59 -11.84
N GLY A 161 -6.58 6.80 -11.41
CA GLY A 161 -7.38 7.74 -12.20
C GLY A 161 -6.74 8.09 -13.55
N SER A 162 -5.44 8.36 -13.58
CA SER A 162 -4.72 8.59 -14.84
C SER A 162 -4.80 7.40 -15.79
N HIS A 163 -4.74 6.18 -15.25
CA HIS A 163 -4.89 4.94 -16.01
C HIS A 163 -6.30 4.77 -16.57
N VAL A 164 -7.37 5.07 -15.80
CA VAL A 164 -8.77 5.07 -16.28
C VAL A 164 -8.96 6.02 -17.46
N THR A 165 -8.36 7.21 -17.40
CA THR A 165 -8.39 8.15 -18.52
C THR A 165 -7.60 7.63 -19.71
N ALA A 166 -6.43 7.03 -19.47
CA ALA A 166 -5.56 6.50 -20.53
C ALA A 166 -6.18 5.32 -21.30
N THR A 167 -6.98 4.48 -20.63
CA THR A 167 -7.66 3.35 -21.27
C THR A 167 -8.99 3.73 -21.92
N GLY A 168 -9.45 4.98 -21.76
CA GLY A 168 -10.76 5.43 -22.27
C GLY A 168 -11.96 4.95 -21.43
N ALA A 169 -11.72 4.38 -20.24
CA ALA A 169 -12.78 3.86 -19.37
C ALA A 169 -13.67 4.95 -18.73
N ALA A 170 -13.25 6.22 -18.78
CA ALA A 170 -13.86 7.32 -18.04
C ALA A 170 -15.35 7.59 -18.35
N LEU A 171 -15.87 7.21 -19.53
CA LEU A 171 -17.28 7.43 -19.92
C LEU A 171 -18.05 6.13 -20.18
N VAL A 172 -17.53 4.97 -19.76
CA VAL A 172 -18.22 3.68 -19.94
C VAL A 172 -19.55 3.59 -19.17
N TYR A 173 -19.66 4.35 -18.06
CA TYR A 173 -20.90 4.60 -17.33
C TYR A 173 -21.25 6.08 -17.42
N LEU A 174 -22.46 6.38 -17.90
CA LEU A 174 -22.94 7.75 -18.16
C LEU A 174 -23.78 8.33 -17.01
N ASP A 175 -23.87 7.59 -15.90
CA ASP A 175 -24.59 7.97 -14.70
C ASP A 175 -23.66 7.92 -13.47
N TRP A 176 -24.11 8.62 -12.43
CA TRP A 176 -23.45 8.70 -11.13
C TRP A 176 -24.53 8.87 -10.04
N PRO A 177 -24.44 8.19 -8.89
CA PRO A 177 -23.35 7.30 -8.46
C PRO A 177 -23.45 5.86 -8.99
N PHE A 178 -24.53 5.54 -9.70
CA PHE A 178 -24.86 4.20 -10.19
C PHE A 178 -24.08 3.79 -11.45
N PHE A 179 -24.34 2.56 -11.89
CA PHE A 179 -23.80 1.92 -13.08
C PHE A 179 -24.96 1.52 -13.99
N GLN A 180 -25.42 2.46 -14.81
CA GLN A 180 -26.63 2.36 -15.64
C GLN A 180 -27.90 2.05 -14.81
N GLY A 181 -28.09 2.80 -13.72
CA GLY A 181 -29.22 2.65 -12.81
C GLY A 181 -29.07 1.52 -11.78
N GLN A 182 -27.95 0.78 -11.80
CA GLN A 182 -27.67 -0.28 -10.83
C GLN A 182 -26.60 0.11 -9.80
N LEU A 183 -26.71 -0.44 -8.59
CA LEU A 183 -25.72 -0.22 -7.54
C LEU A 183 -24.39 -0.94 -7.83
N LEU A 184 -24.47 -2.12 -8.44
CA LEU A 184 -23.31 -2.89 -8.91
C LEU A 184 -23.39 -3.01 -10.43
N PRO A 185 -22.25 -2.91 -11.14
CA PRO A 185 -22.24 -3.02 -12.58
C PRO A 185 -22.60 -4.44 -13.03
N LEU A 186 -23.40 -4.53 -14.08
CA LEU A 186 -23.44 -5.73 -14.92
C LEU A 186 -22.34 -5.60 -15.98
N PHE A 187 -21.42 -6.56 -15.98
CA PHE A 187 -20.34 -6.59 -16.94
C PHE A 187 -20.83 -7.11 -18.29
N ALA A 188 -20.35 -6.49 -19.36
CA ALA A 188 -20.59 -6.94 -20.72
C ALA A 188 -20.01 -8.35 -20.94
N THR A 189 -20.60 -9.09 -21.87
CA THR A 189 -20.04 -10.38 -22.31
C THR A 189 -18.77 -10.20 -23.14
N ASP A 190 -18.63 -9.06 -23.83
CA ASP A 190 -17.40 -8.68 -24.52
C ASP A 190 -16.30 -8.37 -23.49
N PRO A 191 -15.19 -9.15 -23.49
CA PRO A 191 -14.10 -8.96 -22.55
C PRO A 191 -13.47 -7.56 -22.59
N ALA A 192 -13.40 -6.93 -23.77
CA ALA A 192 -12.80 -5.61 -23.91
C ALA A 192 -13.65 -4.53 -23.23
N VAL A 193 -14.97 -4.59 -23.44
CA VAL A 193 -15.91 -3.66 -22.79
C VAL A 193 -15.98 -3.91 -21.29
N ALA A 194 -16.00 -5.18 -20.88
CA ALA A 194 -15.98 -5.56 -19.46
C ALA A 194 -14.74 -5.03 -18.73
N ALA A 195 -13.57 -5.05 -19.36
CA ALA A 195 -12.34 -4.51 -18.78
C ALA A 195 -12.42 -2.98 -18.54
N LEU A 196 -13.02 -2.23 -19.47
CA LEU A 196 -13.24 -0.78 -19.30
C LEU A 196 -14.25 -0.49 -18.18
N GLN A 197 -15.36 -1.22 -18.17
CA GLN A 197 -16.37 -1.18 -17.12
C GLN A 197 -15.75 -1.42 -15.75
N MET A 198 -14.91 -2.44 -15.66
CA MET A 198 -14.22 -2.80 -14.44
C MET A 198 -13.22 -1.74 -13.99
N SER A 199 -12.41 -1.20 -14.90
CA SER A 199 -11.48 -0.11 -14.60
C SER A 199 -12.20 1.10 -13.97
N HIS A 200 -13.33 1.51 -14.56
CA HIS A 200 -14.15 2.60 -14.02
C HIS A 200 -14.76 2.23 -12.66
N PHE A 201 -15.37 1.04 -12.54
CA PHE A 201 -15.94 0.56 -11.27
C PHE A 201 -14.91 0.54 -10.14
N LEU A 202 -13.75 -0.06 -10.40
CA LEU A 202 -12.65 -0.13 -9.43
C LEU A 202 -12.18 1.25 -9.04
N HIS A 203 -12.11 2.21 -9.95
CA HIS A 203 -11.68 3.56 -9.60
C HIS A 203 -12.63 4.22 -8.60
N ARG A 204 -13.94 4.10 -8.82
CA ARG A 204 -14.95 4.60 -7.86
C ARG A 204 -14.88 3.87 -6.53
N LEU A 205 -14.69 2.54 -6.54
CA LEU A 205 -14.56 1.74 -5.32
C LEU A 205 -13.30 2.13 -4.53
N VAL A 206 -12.15 2.23 -5.20
CA VAL A 206 -10.88 2.67 -4.60
C VAL A 206 -11.01 4.09 -4.05
N ALA A 207 -11.67 5.00 -4.78
CA ALA A 207 -11.95 6.35 -4.28
C ALA A 207 -12.81 6.32 -3.01
N ALA A 208 -13.81 5.45 -2.90
CA ALA A 208 -14.58 5.28 -1.66
C ALA A 208 -13.71 4.76 -0.51
N VAL A 209 -12.86 3.76 -0.76
CA VAL A 209 -11.91 3.23 0.25
C VAL A 209 -10.93 4.31 0.72
N VAL A 210 -10.37 5.10 -0.19
CA VAL A 210 -9.46 6.20 0.16
C VAL A 210 -10.18 7.30 0.95
N ALA A 211 -11.46 7.57 0.66
CA ALA A 211 -12.27 8.50 1.45
C ALA A 211 -12.38 8.06 2.92
N VAL A 212 -12.61 6.76 3.15
CA VAL A 212 -12.66 6.17 4.49
C VAL A 212 -11.30 6.28 5.18
N ILE A 213 -10.20 5.95 4.49
CA ILE A 213 -8.84 6.04 5.03
C ILE A 213 -8.49 7.48 5.41
N LEU A 214 -8.80 8.46 4.56
CA LEU A 214 -8.54 9.88 4.82
C LEU A 214 -9.39 10.41 5.97
N SER A 215 -10.67 10.04 6.03
CA SER A 215 -11.56 10.41 7.12
C SER A 215 -11.09 9.84 8.46
N TRP A 216 -10.62 8.59 8.45
CA TRP A 216 -10.04 7.96 9.62
C TRP A 216 -8.74 8.66 10.06
N ALA A 217 -7.84 8.98 9.14
CA ALA A 217 -6.62 9.75 9.44
C ALA A 217 -6.94 11.12 10.03
N PHE A 218 -7.94 11.83 9.50
CA PHE A 218 -8.45 13.07 10.07
C PHE A 218 -8.92 12.88 11.52
N ILE A 219 -9.72 11.85 11.81
CA ILE A 219 -10.18 11.56 13.17
C ILE A 219 -9.00 11.28 14.11
N VAL A 220 -7.99 10.55 13.66
CA VAL A 220 -6.78 10.27 14.46
C VAL A 220 -6.02 11.56 14.78
N VAL A 221 -5.79 12.42 13.79
CA VAL A 221 -5.14 13.73 13.97
C VAL A 221 -5.96 14.63 14.89
N TRP A 222 -7.27 14.68 14.69
CA TRP A 222 -8.18 15.47 15.52
C TRP A 222 -8.19 15.02 16.98
N ARG A 223 -8.21 13.70 17.23
CA ARG A 223 -8.09 13.16 18.60
C ARG A 223 -6.74 13.51 19.23
N ALA A 224 -5.66 13.46 18.45
CA ALA A 224 -4.32 13.84 18.93
C ALA A 224 -4.28 15.36 19.26
N ALA A 225 -4.71 16.21 18.35
CA ALA A 225 -4.76 17.66 18.54
C ALA A 225 -5.68 18.08 19.71
N ARG A 226 -6.78 17.35 19.97
CA ARG A 226 -7.63 17.59 21.15
C ARG A 226 -6.93 17.24 22.46
N ARG A 227 -6.10 16.20 22.49
CA ARG A 227 -5.34 15.81 23.69
C ARG A 227 -4.24 16.82 23.99
N ASP A 228 -3.56 17.30 22.95
CA ASP A 228 -2.43 18.22 23.07
C ASP A 228 -2.85 19.71 23.04
N ARG A 229 -4.16 19.99 23.00
CA ARG A 229 -4.74 21.34 22.90
C ARG A 229 -4.28 22.28 24.03
N ALA A 230 -3.96 21.72 25.20
CA ALA A 230 -3.43 22.46 26.34
C ALA A 230 -1.98 22.98 26.12
N LEU A 231 -1.26 22.45 25.12
CA LEU A 231 0.14 22.78 24.82
C LEU A 231 0.31 23.52 23.49
N GLY A 232 -0.79 23.93 22.83
CA GLY A 232 -0.76 24.64 21.54
C GLY A 232 -0.30 23.82 20.33
N GLY A 233 0.05 22.55 20.51
CA GLY A 233 0.57 21.67 19.46
C GLY A 233 -0.51 21.07 18.55
N GLY A 234 -0.15 20.77 17.29
CA GLY A 234 -0.96 19.95 16.37
C GLY A 234 -2.06 20.67 15.57
N GLN A 235 -2.25 21.98 15.75
CA GLN A 235 -3.25 22.74 14.98
C GLN A 235 -2.89 22.83 13.48
N GLY A 236 -1.60 22.94 13.15
CA GLY A 236 -1.13 22.94 11.75
C GLY A 236 -1.46 21.63 11.03
N LEU A 237 -1.18 20.49 11.67
CA LEU A 237 -1.52 19.16 11.14
C LEU A 237 -3.04 18.99 10.95
N LEU A 238 -3.83 19.43 11.93
CA LEU A 238 -5.29 19.38 11.84
C LEU A 238 -5.82 20.24 10.69
N GLY A 239 -5.24 21.44 10.49
CA GLY A 239 -5.57 22.32 9.36
C GLY A 239 -5.30 21.63 8.02
N LEU A 240 -4.08 21.11 7.81
CA LEU A 240 -3.71 20.44 6.56
C LEU A 240 -4.60 19.24 6.23
N VAL A 241 -4.79 18.33 7.20
CA VAL A 241 -5.58 17.11 6.98
C VAL A 241 -7.07 17.41 6.91
N GLY A 242 -7.56 18.40 7.67
CA GLY A 242 -8.95 18.87 7.59
C GLY A 242 -9.27 19.52 6.24
N THR A 243 -8.38 20.37 5.73
CA THR A 243 -8.51 20.92 4.37
C THR A 243 -8.45 19.83 3.31
N ALA A 244 -7.54 18.86 3.43
CA ALA A 244 -7.48 17.72 2.51
C ALA A 244 -8.79 16.91 2.50
N ALA A 245 -9.38 16.63 3.68
CA ALA A 245 -10.65 15.93 3.79
C ALA A 245 -11.83 16.73 3.19
N ALA A 246 -11.88 18.04 3.42
CA ALA A 246 -12.90 18.92 2.84
C ALA A 246 -12.78 18.98 1.30
N LEU A 247 -11.57 19.15 0.79
CA LEU A 247 -11.28 19.13 -0.65
C LEU A 247 -11.59 17.77 -1.27
N TYR A 248 -11.44 16.66 -0.54
CA TYR A 248 -11.85 15.34 -1.02
C TYR A 248 -13.36 15.26 -1.28
N GLY A 249 -14.18 15.89 -0.43
CA GLY A 249 -15.62 16.01 -0.70
C GLY A 249 -15.91 16.75 -2.01
N VAL A 250 -15.18 17.85 -2.26
CA VAL A 250 -15.26 18.59 -3.55
C VAL A 250 -14.77 17.73 -4.71
N GLN A 251 -13.69 16.97 -4.53
CA GLN A 251 -13.12 16.09 -5.55
C GLN A 251 -14.11 15.02 -6.02
N VAL A 252 -14.94 14.48 -5.12
CA VAL A 252 -16.00 13.53 -5.48
C VAL A 252 -17.06 14.19 -6.37
N ILE A 253 -17.47 15.42 -6.04
CA ILE A 253 -18.41 16.20 -6.85
C ILE A 253 -17.81 16.49 -8.23
N VAL A 254 -16.56 16.94 -8.29
CA VAL A 254 -15.85 17.18 -9.56
C VAL A 254 -15.69 15.89 -10.36
N GLY A 255 -15.48 14.75 -9.69
CA GLY A 255 -15.48 13.43 -10.33
C GLY A 255 -16.83 13.08 -10.98
N ALA A 256 -17.95 13.38 -10.32
CA ALA A 256 -19.28 13.23 -10.92
C ALA A 256 -19.50 14.20 -12.10
N LEU A 257 -19.02 15.45 -11.97
CA LEU A 257 -19.10 16.45 -13.04
C LEU A 257 -18.35 16.02 -14.30
N GLN A 258 -17.26 15.25 -14.20
CA GLN A 258 -16.60 14.70 -15.38
C GLN A 258 -17.54 13.85 -16.25
N ILE A 259 -18.45 13.09 -15.63
CA ILE A 259 -19.44 12.25 -16.35
C ILE A 259 -20.52 13.15 -16.96
N PHE A 260 -21.13 14.03 -16.16
CA PHE A 260 -22.23 14.89 -16.62
C PHE A 260 -21.82 15.89 -17.69
N THR A 261 -20.57 16.35 -17.67
CA THR A 261 -20.03 17.27 -18.68
C THR A 261 -19.37 16.56 -19.85
N ARG A 262 -19.39 15.21 -19.87
CA ARG A 262 -18.72 14.38 -20.87
C ARG A 262 -17.25 14.76 -21.07
N LEU A 263 -16.52 14.86 -19.97
CA LEU A 263 -15.09 15.22 -19.91
C LEU A 263 -14.78 16.63 -20.43
N ALA A 264 -15.59 17.63 -20.06
CA ALA A 264 -15.26 19.01 -20.39
C ALA A 264 -13.84 19.38 -19.88
N PRO A 265 -13.01 20.09 -20.68
CA PRO A 265 -11.59 20.30 -20.35
C PRO A 265 -11.34 20.88 -18.96
N TRP A 266 -12.18 21.82 -18.53
CA TRP A 266 -12.09 22.43 -17.21
C TRP A 266 -12.37 21.43 -16.08
N ALA A 267 -13.30 20.49 -16.27
CA ALA A 267 -13.67 19.49 -15.26
C ALA A 267 -12.55 18.44 -15.11
N VAL A 268 -11.96 18.01 -16.23
CA VAL A 268 -10.80 17.10 -16.25
C VAL A 268 -9.60 17.77 -15.55
N ALA A 269 -9.29 19.02 -15.92
CA ALA A 269 -8.19 19.77 -15.33
C ALA A 269 -8.38 20.00 -13.83
N LEU A 270 -9.59 20.40 -13.42
CA LEU A 270 -9.94 20.63 -12.01
C LEU A 270 -9.84 19.34 -11.19
N HIS A 271 -10.30 18.21 -11.71
CA HIS A 271 -10.23 16.92 -11.03
C HIS A 271 -8.78 16.51 -10.75
N LEU A 272 -7.88 16.64 -11.73
CA LEU A 272 -6.47 16.31 -11.53
C LEU A 272 -5.78 17.30 -10.58
N ALA A 273 -6.06 18.60 -10.72
CA ALA A 273 -5.49 19.66 -9.88
C ALA A 273 -5.86 19.48 -8.39
N LEU A 274 -7.14 19.22 -8.11
CA LEU A 274 -7.63 18.97 -6.76
C LEU A 274 -7.06 17.68 -6.18
N GLY A 275 -6.99 16.60 -6.98
CA GLY A 275 -6.35 15.35 -6.58
C GLY A 275 -4.88 15.54 -6.17
N ALA A 276 -4.12 16.28 -6.98
CA ALA A 276 -2.72 16.62 -6.69
C ALA A 276 -2.58 17.49 -5.42
N LEU A 277 -3.49 18.44 -5.20
CA LEU A 277 -3.50 19.30 -4.01
C LEU A 277 -3.80 18.50 -2.73
N ILE A 278 -4.83 17.64 -2.75
CA ILE A 278 -5.18 16.77 -1.64
C ILE A 278 -3.97 15.90 -1.27
N TRP A 279 -3.34 15.29 -2.27
CA TRP A 279 -2.15 14.48 -2.05
C TRP A 279 -1.00 15.28 -1.42
N ALA A 280 -0.70 16.47 -1.97
CA ALA A 280 0.34 17.36 -1.46
C ALA A 280 0.10 17.75 0.01
N LEU A 281 -1.15 18.08 0.38
CA LEU A 281 -1.51 18.42 1.76
C LEU A 281 -1.25 17.27 2.74
N VAL A 282 -1.64 16.04 2.38
CA VAL A 282 -1.42 14.86 3.23
C VAL A 282 0.07 14.49 3.28
N ALA A 283 0.81 14.65 2.17
CA ALA A 283 2.25 14.44 2.14
C ALA A 283 3.00 15.47 3.02
N ALA A 284 2.61 16.75 2.99
CA ALA A 284 3.13 17.77 3.89
C ALA A 284 2.86 17.42 5.35
N ALA A 285 1.62 17.04 5.67
CA ALA A 285 1.23 16.63 7.02
C ALA A 285 2.06 15.43 7.50
N THR A 286 2.36 14.47 6.62
CA THR A 286 3.23 13.33 6.92
C THR A 286 4.63 13.77 7.31
N MET A 287 5.25 14.66 6.52
CA MET A 287 6.61 15.16 6.79
C MET A 287 6.66 15.99 8.08
N ILE A 288 5.68 16.86 8.29
CA ILE A 288 5.58 17.67 9.51
C ILE A 288 5.42 16.76 10.73
N ALA A 289 4.52 15.78 10.68
CA ALA A 289 4.34 14.81 11.76
C ALA A 289 5.62 14.02 12.05
N TYR A 290 6.37 13.63 11.01
CA TYR A 290 7.68 13.01 11.16
C TYR A 290 8.66 13.92 11.91
N TYR A 291 8.86 15.14 11.43
CA TYR A 291 9.85 16.04 12.01
C TYR A 291 9.47 16.53 13.41
N GLU A 292 8.21 16.88 13.65
CA GLU A 292 7.70 17.25 14.98
C GLU A 292 7.93 16.12 15.99
N ALA A 293 7.64 14.87 15.60
CA ALA A 293 7.92 13.72 16.45
C ALA A 293 9.44 13.56 16.70
N ARG A 294 10.31 13.85 15.72
CA ARG A 294 11.77 13.72 15.87
C ARG A 294 12.45 14.86 16.63
N THR A 295 11.80 16.02 16.73
CA THR A 295 12.30 17.18 17.49
C THR A 295 11.66 17.33 18.86
N SER A 296 10.56 16.61 19.12
CA SER A 296 9.98 16.54 20.46
C SER A 296 10.96 15.91 21.44
N ALA A 297 11.16 16.54 22.60
CA ALA A 297 11.97 15.97 23.68
C ALA A 297 11.44 14.58 24.07
N PRO A 298 12.32 13.62 24.40
CA PRO A 298 11.89 12.35 24.96
C PRO A 298 10.97 12.63 26.15
N ARG A 299 9.76 12.07 26.15
CA ARG A 299 8.95 12.08 27.38
C ARG A 299 9.75 11.27 28.40
N VAL A 300 10.33 11.96 29.38
CA VAL A 300 11.05 11.35 30.49
C VAL A 300 10.10 10.36 31.15
N SER A 301 10.36 9.07 30.95
CA SER A 301 9.87 8.03 31.86
C SER A 301 10.51 8.36 33.21
N ALA A 302 9.70 8.51 34.25
CA ALA A 302 10.13 8.79 35.62
C ALA A 302 10.83 7.58 36.27
N ASP A 303 11.80 6.97 35.58
CA ASP A 303 12.67 5.94 36.14
C ASP A 303 14.13 6.29 35.82
N GLY A 304 14.86 6.65 36.87
CA GLY A 304 16.19 7.25 36.85
C GLY A 304 17.30 6.24 36.54
N GLY A 305 17.29 5.65 35.35
CA GLY A 305 18.40 4.85 34.86
C GLY A 305 19.52 5.73 34.30
N ARG A 306 20.66 5.81 35.00
CA ARG A 306 21.92 6.39 34.50
C ARG A 306 22.24 5.82 33.11
N GLU A 307 22.33 6.69 32.10
CA GLU A 307 22.97 6.35 30.82
C GLU A 307 24.45 6.08 31.10
N ALA A 308 24.81 4.80 31.09
CA ALA A 308 26.19 4.39 31.03
C ALA A 308 26.70 4.74 29.62
N ASP A 309 27.56 5.75 29.57
CA ASP A 309 28.45 6.03 28.45
C ASP A 309 29.39 4.82 28.30
N GLY A 310 29.03 3.89 27.41
CA GLY A 310 29.71 2.62 27.25
C GLY A 310 29.53 2.11 25.83
N ASP A 311 30.65 2.05 25.10
CA ASP A 311 30.89 1.39 23.81
C ASP A 311 29.66 0.89 23.04
N ASP A 312 29.38 1.55 21.90
CA ASP A 312 28.39 1.11 20.92
C ASP A 312 28.65 -0.36 20.49
N PRO A 313 27.78 -1.32 20.87
CA PRO A 313 27.96 -2.73 20.53
C PRO A 313 27.89 -2.98 19.01
N ALA A 314 27.47 -1.98 18.22
CA ALA A 314 27.52 -2.04 16.76
C ALA A 314 28.95 -2.14 16.19
N SER A 315 29.98 -1.78 16.98
CA SER A 315 31.39 -1.74 16.56
C SER A 315 32.05 -3.11 16.32
N ARG A 316 31.44 -4.22 16.77
CA ARG A 316 31.99 -5.59 16.63
C ARG A 316 31.15 -6.55 15.78
N THR A 317 30.13 -6.05 15.07
CA THR A 317 29.27 -6.90 14.25
C THR A 317 29.87 -7.11 12.86
N THR A 318 30.02 -8.36 12.44
CA THR A 318 30.47 -8.66 11.08
C THR A 318 29.41 -8.24 10.06
N TRP A 319 29.81 -7.95 8.82
CA TRP A 319 28.86 -7.59 7.75
C TRP A 319 27.78 -8.67 7.57
N ARG A 320 28.14 -9.95 7.75
CA ARG A 320 27.23 -11.10 7.69
C ARG A 320 26.17 -11.04 8.78
N GLU A 321 26.56 -10.72 10.01
CA GLU A 321 25.63 -10.58 11.13
C GLU A 321 24.65 -9.43 10.91
N ARG A 322 25.12 -8.30 10.36
CA ARG A 322 24.25 -7.17 10.00
C ARG A 322 23.24 -7.56 8.93
N VAL A 323 23.68 -8.16 7.82
CA VAL A 323 22.78 -8.63 6.75
C VAL A 323 21.76 -9.63 7.30
N ASN A 324 22.22 -10.61 8.08
CA ASN A 324 21.34 -11.60 8.72
C ASN A 324 20.32 -10.94 9.67
N ALA A 325 20.69 -9.86 10.35
CA ALA A 325 19.77 -9.12 11.20
C ALA A 325 18.66 -8.43 10.38
N TYR A 326 18.99 -7.80 9.26
CA TYR A 326 17.98 -7.21 8.36
C TYR A 326 17.10 -8.26 7.67
N VAL A 327 17.68 -9.37 7.19
CA VAL A 327 16.92 -10.49 6.62
C VAL A 327 15.98 -11.10 7.67
N ALA A 328 16.39 -11.17 8.94
CA ALA A 328 15.52 -11.65 10.01
C ALA A 328 14.29 -10.74 10.25
N LEU A 329 14.38 -9.43 9.92
CA LEU A 329 13.23 -8.51 10.01
C LEU A 329 12.14 -8.82 8.99
N THR A 330 12.50 -9.37 7.82
CA THR A 330 11.52 -9.67 6.76
C THR A 330 10.72 -10.95 7.01
N LYS A 331 11.19 -11.82 7.92
CA LYS A 331 10.57 -13.10 8.31
C LYS A 331 10.32 -14.04 7.11
N PRO A 332 11.37 -14.51 6.40
CA PRO A 332 11.23 -15.24 5.13
C PRO A 332 10.32 -16.47 5.18
N ARG A 333 10.32 -17.22 6.29
CA ARG A 333 9.44 -18.38 6.48
C ARG A 333 7.95 -18.05 6.43
N ILE A 334 7.56 -16.83 6.80
CA ILE A 334 6.17 -16.36 6.69
C ILE A 334 5.86 -16.02 5.23
N ILE A 335 6.84 -15.49 4.51
CA ILE A 335 6.71 -15.13 3.09
C ILE A 335 6.47 -16.38 2.25
N GLU A 336 7.19 -17.47 2.49
CA GLU A 336 6.99 -18.75 1.77
C GLU A 336 5.51 -19.18 1.75
N LEU A 337 4.82 -19.07 2.90
CA LEU A 337 3.41 -19.41 3.00
C LEU A 337 2.49 -18.46 2.21
N LEU A 338 2.85 -17.18 2.11
CA LEU A 338 2.13 -16.22 1.28
C LEU A 338 2.25 -16.60 -0.21
N LEU A 339 3.46 -16.99 -0.66
CA LEU A 339 3.73 -17.37 -2.06
C LEU A 339 2.96 -18.63 -2.49
N VAL A 340 2.75 -19.58 -1.56
CA VAL A 340 1.94 -20.80 -1.78
C VAL A 340 0.51 -20.48 -2.19
N THR A 341 -0.02 -19.32 -1.80
CA THR A 341 -1.39 -18.92 -2.16
C THR A 341 -1.45 -18.03 -3.40
N THR A 342 -0.38 -17.28 -3.70
CA THR A 342 -0.29 -16.39 -4.87
C THR A 342 -0.17 -17.17 -6.17
N VAL A 343 0.79 -18.09 -6.28
CA VAL A 343 1.07 -18.79 -7.56
C VAL A 343 -0.13 -19.60 -8.05
N PRO A 344 -0.84 -20.39 -7.22
CA PRO A 344 -2.01 -21.13 -7.70
C PRO A 344 -3.16 -20.21 -8.13
N ALA A 345 -3.31 -19.05 -7.52
CA ALA A 345 -4.28 -18.05 -7.98
C ALA A 345 -3.90 -17.49 -9.35
N MET A 346 -2.59 -17.29 -9.61
CA MET A 346 -2.10 -16.90 -10.94
C MET A 346 -2.33 -18.01 -11.98
N VAL A 347 -2.07 -19.27 -11.64
CA VAL A 347 -2.33 -20.43 -12.51
C VAL A 347 -3.81 -20.53 -12.87
N LEU A 348 -4.67 -20.38 -11.86
CA LEU A 348 -6.12 -20.37 -12.05
C LEU A 348 -6.56 -19.22 -12.96
N ALA A 349 -6.03 -18.01 -12.73
CA ALA A 349 -6.35 -16.82 -13.51
C ALA A 349 -5.88 -16.94 -14.98
N ALA A 350 -4.68 -17.48 -15.20
CA ALA A 350 -4.09 -17.69 -16.52
C ALA A 350 -4.74 -18.84 -17.28
N ARG A 351 -5.58 -19.63 -16.61
CA ARG A 351 -6.16 -20.88 -17.13
C ARG A 351 -5.09 -21.88 -17.58
N GLY A 352 -3.95 -21.90 -16.90
CA GLY A 352 -2.76 -22.64 -17.28
C GLY A 352 -1.52 -22.09 -16.59
N ILE A 353 -0.34 -22.35 -17.14
CA ILE A 353 0.91 -21.79 -16.60
C ILE A 353 1.05 -20.34 -17.07
N PRO A 354 1.02 -19.33 -16.18
CA PRO A 354 1.26 -17.94 -16.55
C PRO A 354 2.70 -17.74 -17.03
N PRO A 355 2.98 -16.64 -17.76
CA PRO A 355 4.35 -16.25 -18.11
C PRO A 355 5.26 -16.21 -16.87
N LEU A 356 6.42 -16.87 -16.94
CA LEU A 356 7.29 -17.07 -15.77
C LEU A 356 7.93 -15.77 -15.28
N ASP A 357 8.15 -14.82 -16.18
CA ASP A 357 8.58 -13.45 -15.88
C ASP A 357 7.53 -12.72 -15.03
N LEU A 358 6.25 -12.80 -15.39
CA LEU A 358 5.15 -12.23 -14.61
C LEU A 358 5.07 -12.85 -13.21
N VAL A 359 5.21 -14.17 -13.11
CA VAL A 359 5.29 -14.88 -11.81
C VAL A 359 6.46 -14.36 -11.00
N PHE A 360 7.65 -14.27 -11.59
CA PHE A 360 8.85 -13.80 -10.90
C PHE A 360 8.67 -12.39 -10.33
N TRP A 361 8.22 -11.43 -11.14
CA TRP A 361 8.02 -10.06 -10.69
C TRP A 361 6.93 -9.92 -9.64
N THR A 362 5.85 -10.69 -9.76
CA THR A 362 4.76 -10.74 -8.77
C THR A 362 5.25 -11.28 -7.42
N LEU A 363 6.02 -12.37 -7.42
CA LEU A 363 6.56 -12.96 -6.20
C LEU A 363 7.65 -12.09 -5.58
N LEU A 364 8.49 -11.45 -6.39
CA LEU A 364 9.50 -10.50 -5.90
C LEU A 364 8.82 -9.30 -5.22
N GLY A 365 7.85 -8.66 -5.89
CA GLY A 365 7.08 -7.55 -5.35
C GLY A 365 6.34 -7.95 -4.06
N GLY A 366 5.66 -9.10 -4.06
CA GLY A 366 4.97 -9.63 -2.88
C GLY A 366 5.91 -9.94 -1.71
N THR A 367 7.10 -10.49 -1.99
CA THR A 367 8.14 -10.76 -0.98
C THR A 367 8.65 -9.47 -0.34
N LEU A 368 8.95 -8.45 -1.16
CA LEU A 368 9.39 -7.14 -0.68
C LEU A 368 8.29 -6.46 0.15
N ALA A 369 7.03 -6.54 -0.27
CA ALA A 369 5.88 -6.01 0.45
C ALA A 369 5.66 -6.70 1.80
N ALA A 370 5.71 -8.02 1.85
CA ALA A 370 5.63 -8.77 3.10
C ALA A 370 6.80 -8.44 4.02
N GLY A 371 8.02 -8.30 3.48
CA GLY A 371 9.20 -7.85 4.20
C GLY A 371 9.04 -6.46 4.81
N SER A 372 8.47 -5.53 4.04
CA SER A 372 8.12 -4.16 4.48
C SER A 372 7.16 -4.20 5.68
N ALA A 373 6.03 -4.88 5.54
CA ALA A 373 5.02 -5.01 6.58
C ALA A 373 5.59 -5.67 7.85
N ASN A 374 6.44 -6.71 7.70
CA ASN A 374 7.08 -7.40 8.81
C ASN A 374 8.12 -6.53 9.55
N ALA A 375 8.95 -5.78 8.83
CA ALA A 375 9.94 -4.89 9.42
C ALA A 375 9.27 -3.76 10.21
N ILE A 376 8.23 -3.14 9.65
CA ILE A 376 7.45 -2.10 10.34
C ILE A 376 6.70 -2.68 11.54
N ASN A 377 6.16 -3.90 11.43
CA ASN A 377 5.54 -4.60 12.56
C ASN A 377 6.55 -4.83 13.69
N CYS A 378 7.77 -5.30 13.39
CA CYS A 378 8.83 -5.44 14.39
C CYS A 378 9.20 -4.11 15.05
N TYR A 379 9.24 -3.01 14.28
CA TYR A 379 9.43 -1.67 14.84
C TYR A 379 8.32 -1.29 15.83
N LEU A 380 7.05 -1.52 15.46
CA LEU A 380 5.89 -1.16 16.28
C LEU A 380 5.72 -2.04 17.52
N ASP A 381 6.12 -3.31 17.45
CA ASP A 381 5.96 -4.31 18.52
C ASP A 381 7.21 -4.51 19.38
N ARG A 382 8.25 -3.69 19.20
CA ARG A 382 9.53 -3.83 19.91
C ARG A 382 9.41 -3.87 21.44
N ASP A 383 8.44 -3.16 22.01
CA ASP A 383 8.16 -3.09 23.45
C ASP A 383 7.54 -4.39 23.97
N ILE A 384 6.54 -4.94 23.28
CA ILE A 384 5.92 -6.20 23.67
C ILE A 384 6.80 -7.41 23.33
N ASP A 385 7.64 -7.30 22.29
CA ASP A 385 8.56 -8.36 21.90
C ASP A 385 9.63 -8.63 22.97
N LEU A 386 9.95 -7.65 23.83
CA LEU A 386 10.85 -7.83 24.97
C LEU A 386 10.28 -8.78 26.03
N LEU A 387 8.95 -8.84 26.14
CA LEU A 387 8.23 -9.60 27.18
C LEU A 387 7.95 -11.05 26.78
N MET A 388 8.03 -11.38 25.48
CA MET A 388 7.66 -12.70 24.97
C MET A 388 8.88 -13.60 24.76
N SER A 389 8.79 -14.85 25.22
CA SER A 389 9.90 -15.82 25.19
C SER A 389 10.45 -16.06 23.77
N ARG A 390 9.55 -16.10 22.78
CA ARG A 390 9.86 -16.35 21.37
C ARG A 390 10.51 -15.15 20.67
N THR A 391 10.12 -13.92 21.03
CA THR A 391 10.43 -12.73 20.23
C THR A 391 11.48 -11.83 20.87
N ARG A 392 11.81 -12.02 22.15
CA ARG A 392 12.88 -11.30 22.85
C ARG A 392 14.29 -11.40 22.23
N LYS A 393 14.53 -12.38 21.35
CA LYS A 393 15.81 -12.56 20.62
C LYS A 393 15.82 -11.91 19.22
N ARG A 394 14.71 -11.28 18.82
CA ARG A 394 14.61 -10.60 17.51
C ARG A 394 15.60 -9.44 17.40
N PRO A 395 15.94 -8.99 16.17
CA PRO A 395 16.98 -7.99 15.98
C PRO A 395 16.78 -6.68 16.75
N LEU A 396 15.54 -6.17 16.89
CA LEU A 396 15.27 -4.93 17.62
C LEU A 396 15.34 -5.11 19.15
N PRO A 397 14.61 -6.07 19.77
CA PRO A 397 14.75 -6.36 21.21
C PRO A 397 16.18 -6.71 21.64
N ALA A 398 16.96 -7.34 20.74
CA ALA A 398 18.36 -7.70 20.98
C ALA A 398 19.35 -6.57 20.64
N HIS A 399 18.86 -5.36 20.31
CA HIS A 399 19.68 -4.19 19.96
C HIS A 399 20.69 -4.42 18.83
N ARG A 400 20.40 -5.34 17.90
CA ARG A 400 21.24 -5.63 16.73
C ARG A 400 20.99 -4.69 15.55
N VAL A 401 19.83 -4.04 15.53
CA VAL A 401 19.44 -3.04 14.53
C VAL A 401 18.75 -1.91 15.26
N ALA A 402 19.13 -0.66 14.97
CA ALA A 402 18.44 0.50 15.54
C ALA A 402 16.97 0.53 15.06
N PRO A 403 16.00 0.87 15.93
CA PRO A 403 14.59 0.91 15.55
C PRO A 403 14.31 1.78 14.31
N GLU A 404 15.01 2.90 14.20
CA GLU A 404 14.89 3.85 13.09
C GLU A 404 15.34 3.23 11.78
N ASP A 405 16.47 2.52 11.79
CA ASP A 405 17.01 1.86 10.60
C ASP A 405 16.07 0.76 10.13
N ALA A 406 15.44 0.04 11.07
CA ALA A 406 14.43 -0.97 10.74
C ALA A 406 13.15 -0.35 10.12
N LEU A 407 12.72 0.81 10.62
CA LEU A 407 11.59 1.55 10.05
C LEU A 407 11.90 2.04 8.64
N VAL A 408 13.07 2.67 8.43
CA VAL A 408 13.51 3.15 7.12
C VAL A 408 13.63 1.98 6.15
N PHE A 409 14.22 0.87 6.59
CA PHE A 409 14.32 -0.35 5.79
C PHE A 409 12.93 -0.87 5.36
N GLY A 410 11.98 -0.97 6.30
CA GLY A 410 10.62 -1.40 6.00
C GLY A 410 9.90 -0.47 5.02
N LEU A 411 10.02 0.85 5.19
CA LEU A 411 9.43 1.83 4.27
C LEU A 411 10.07 1.75 2.87
N ALA A 412 11.40 1.62 2.79
CA ALA A 412 12.12 1.46 1.53
C ALA A 412 11.69 0.21 0.77
N LEU A 413 11.57 -0.94 1.46
CA LEU A 413 11.04 -2.17 0.86
C LEU A 413 9.62 -1.99 0.31
N GLY A 414 8.76 -1.23 1.00
CA GLY A 414 7.40 -0.96 0.55
C GLY A 414 7.35 -0.11 -0.72
N VAL A 415 8.19 0.93 -0.80
CA VAL A 415 8.34 1.76 -2.01
C VAL A 415 8.84 0.95 -3.18
N VAL A 416 9.89 0.13 -2.98
CA VAL A 416 10.44 -0.73 -4.03
C VAL A 416 9.41 -1.78 -4.47
N ALA A 417 8.69 -2.39 -3.53
CA ALA A 417 7.62 -3.34 -3.84
C ALA A 417 6.52 -2.72 -4.71
N PHE A 418 6.05 -1.53 -4.35
CA PHE A 418 5.06 -0.81 -5.14
C PHE A 418 5.58 -0.49 -6.55
N ALA A 419 6.82 0.01 -6.67
CA ALA A 419 7.41 0.34 -7.96
C ALA A 419 7.56 -0.92 -8.84
N VAL A 420 8.10 -2.02 -8.30
CA VAL A 420 8.22 -3.29 -9.03
C VAL A 420 6.86 -3.75 -9.56
N LEU A 421 5.82 -3.77 -8.71
CA LEU A 421 4.49 -4.20 -9.14
C LEU A 421 3.84 -3.23 -10.12
N ALA A 422 3.98 -1.92 -9.91
CA ALA A 422 3.33 -0.92 -10.76
C ALA A 422 3.90 -0.90 -12.18
N PHE A 423 5.22 -1.09 -12.33
CA PHE A 423 5.91 -1.02 -13.63
C PHE A 423 6.09 -2.38 -14.31
N LEU A 424 6.22 -3.47 -13.55
CA LEU A 424 6.55 -4.80 -14.10
C LEU A 424 5.40 -5.81 -13.98
N VAL A 425 4.28 -5.42 -13.36
CA VAL A 425 3.07 -6.26 -13.23
C VAL A 425 1.85 -5.48 -13.69
N ASN A 426 1.23 -4.70 -12.80
CA ASN A 426 0.22 -3.69 -13.12
C ASN A 426 -0.13 -2.85 -11.87
N LEU A 427 -0.80 -1.73 -12.11
CA LEU A 427 -1.14 -0.76 -11.07
C LEU A 427 -2.18 -1.28 -10.05
N LEU A 428 -3.09 -2.16 -10.46
CA LEU A 428 -4.09 -2.76 -9.57
C LEU A 428 -3.42 -3.65 -8.52
N ALA A 429 -2.55 -4.56 -8.94
CA ALA A 429 -1.77 -5.42 -8.06
C ALA A 429 -0.89 -4.61 -7.10
N ALA A 430 -0.28 -3.51 -7.58
CA ALA A 430 0.50 -2.59 -6.77
C ALA A 430 -0.36 -1.90 -5.69
N PHE A 431 -1.56 -1.43 -6.05
CA PHE A 431 -2.50 -0.81 -5.11
C PHE A 431 -3.00 -1.80 -4.05
N LEU A 432 -3.41 -3.01 -4.46
CA LEU A 432 -3.85 -4.06 -3.53
C LEU A 432 -2.73 -4.45 -2.56
N THR A 433 -1.49 -4.48 -3.03
CA THR A 433 -0.31 -4.75 -2.20
C THR A 433 -0.06 -3.62 -1.21
N LEU A 434 -0.17 -2.35 -1.64
CA LEU A 434 -0.09 -1.20 -0.75
C LEU A 434 -1.18 -1.24 0.33
N LEU A 435 -2.41 -1.58 -0.05
CA LEU A 435 -3.52 -1.78 0.87
C LEU A 435 -3.23 -2.90 1.87
N ALA A 436 -2.63 -4.02 1.44
CA ALA A 436 -2.23 -5.12 2.30
C ALA A 436 -1.17 -4.68 3.34
N ILE A 437 -0.14 -3.95 2.92
CA ILE A 437 0.90 -3.40 3.82
C ILE A 437 0.24 -2.49 4.86
N GLY A 438 -0.57 -1.52 4.41
CA GLY A 438 -1.22 -0.58 5.30
C GLY A 438 -2.22 -1.22 6.24
N PHE A 439 -3.04 -2.15 5.76
CA PHE A 439 -3.96 -2.89 6.61
C PHE A 439 -3.19 -3.67 7.68
N TYR A 440 -2.08 -4.33 7.33
CA TYR A 440 -1.26 -5.05 8.30
C TYR A 440 -0.59 -4.14 9.35
N VAL A 441 -0.01 -3.03 8.90
CA VAL A 441 0.72 -2.10 9.77
C VAL A 441 -0.25 -1.28 10.62
N VAL A 442 -1.23 -0.67 9.99
CA VAL A 442 -2.09 0.33 10.61
C VAL A 442 -3.28 -0.36 11.29
N VAL A 443 -4.08 -1.12 10.54
CA VAL A 443 -5.31 -1.71 11.07
C VAL A 443 -4.96 -2.85 12.03
N TYR A 444 -4.18 -3.82 11.61
CA TYR A 444 -3.81 -4.94 12.48
C TYR A 444 -2.84 -4.52 13.60
N THR A 445 -1.62 -4.07 13.26
CA THR A 445 -0.56 -3.90 14.28
C THR A 445 -0.85 -2.74 15.24
N MET A 446 -1.28 -1.58 14.75
CA MET A 446 -1.50 -0.40 15.61
C MET A 446 -2.87 -0.36 16.28
N LEU A 447 -3.96 -0.72 15.56
CA LEU A 447 -5.31 -0.58 16.08
C LEU A 447 -5.84 -1.85 16.73
N LEU A 448 -5.78 -3.00 16.06
CA LEU A 448 -6.50 -4.18 16.50
C LEU A 448 -5.70 -4.98 17.54
N LYS A 449 -4.42 -5.24 17.26
CA LYS A 449 -3.59 -6.21 18.00
C LYS A 449 -3.65 -6.02 19.51
N ARG A 450 -3.57 -4.77 19.98
CA ARG A 450 -3.52 -4.44 21.42
C ARG A 450 -4.86 -4.08 22.05
N ASN A 451 -5.92 -3.91 21.25
CA ASN A 451 -7.17 -3.32 21.73
C ASN A 451 -8.39 -4.24 21.63
N THR A 452 -8.30 -5.38 20.95
CA THR A 452 -9.45 -6.31 20.80
C THR A 452 -9.04 -7.77 20.68
N HIS A 453 -9.90 -8.67 21.14
CA HIS A 453 -9.78 -10.11 20.96
C HIS A 453 -10.11 -10.59 19.54
N GLN A 454 -10.75 -9.73 18.73
CA GLN A 454 -11.00 -9.98 17.29
C GLN A 454 -9.79 -9.62 16.41
N ASN A 455 -8.62 -9.42 17.02
CA ASN A 455 -7.41 -8.99 16.33
C ASN A 455 -6.96 -9.94 15.22
N ILE A 456 -7.06 -11.25 15.41
CA ILE A 456 -6.70 -12.26 14.41
C ILE A 456 -7.73 -12.35 13.29
N VAL A 457 -9.03 -12.26 13.62
CA VAL A 457 -10.10 -12.36 12.63
C VAL A 457 -10.04 -11.17 11.69
N LEU A 458 -10.15 -9.95 12.23
CA LEU A 458 -10.15 -8.74 11.43
C LEU A 458 -8.76 -8.48 10.82
N GLY A 459 -7.69 -8.76 11.56
CA GLY A 459 -6.32 -8.61 11.09
C GLY A 459 -5.90 -9.57 9.98
N GLY A 460 -6.56 -10.74 9.89
CA GLY A 460 -6.30 -11.76 8.89
C GLY A 460 -6.54 -11.30 7.44
N ALA A 461 -7.31 -10.24 7.23
CA ALA A 461 -7.62 -9.72 5.89
C ALA A 461 -6.36 -9.35 5.09
N ALA A 462 -5.35 -8.74 5.71
CA ALA A 462 -4.10 -8.42 5.01
C ALA A 462 -3.36 -9.68 4.52
N GLY A 463 -3.34 -10.75 5.34
CA GLY A 463 -2.72 -12.02 4.98
C GLY A 463 -3.51 -12.83 3.95
N ALA A 464 -4.79 -12.49 3.75
CA ALA A 464 -5.69 -13.15 2.80
C ALA A 464 -5.70 -12.51 1.40
N LEU A 465 -5.11 -11.32 1.22
CA LEU A 465 -5.00 -10.64 -0.09
C LEU A 465 -4.09 -11.29 -1.15
N PRO A 466 -3.07 -12.12 -0.85
CA PRO A 466 -2.16 -12.63 -1.88
C PRO A 466 -2.82 -13.37 -3.07
N PRO A 467 -3.88 -14.17 -2.91
CA PRO A 467 -4.64 -14.72 -4.04
C PRO A 467 -5.27 -13.66 -4.94
N VAL A 468 -5.81 -12.59 -4.36
CA VAL A 468 -6.41 -11.48 -5.13
C VAL A 468 -5.34 -10.72 -5.88
N ILE A 469 -4.20 -10.45 -5.22
CA ILE A 469 -3.03 -9.82 -5.85
C ILE A 469 -2.53 -10.69 -7.01
N GLY A 470 -2.35 -12.00 -6.80
CA GLY A 470 -1.93 -12.93 -7.85
C GLY A 470 -2.90 -13.01 -9.02
N TRP A 471 -4.20 -13.09 -8.75
CA TRP A 471 -5.22 -13.04 -9.80
C TRP A 471 -5.14 -11.74 -10.60
N SER A 472 -5.11 -10.60 -9.89
CA SER A 472 -5.02 -9.27 -10.52
C SER A 472 -3.75 -9.06 -11.31
N ALA A 473 -2.64 -9.71 -10.93
CA ALA A 473 -1.38 -9.67 -11.66
C ALA A 473 -1.54 -10.25 -13.08
N VAL A 474 -2.36 -11.29 -13.22
CA VAL A 474 -2.60 -11.97 -14.50
C VAL A 474 -3.72 -11.31 -15.30
N THR A 475 -4.86 -11.01 -14.66
CA THR A 475 -6.05 -10.56 -15.39
C THR A 475 -6.21 -9.04 -15.46
N GLY A 476 -5.47 -8.28 -14.64
CA GLY A 476 -5.71 -6.84 -14.46
C GLY A 476 -7.05 -6.52 -13.75
N ASP A 477 -7.66 -7.50 -13.08
CA ASP A 477 -9.00 -7.42 -12.49
C ASP A 477 -9.10 -8.17 -11.14
N ILE A 478 -10.21 -8.04 -10.40
CA ILE A 478 -10.63 -8.81 -9.23
C ILE A 478 -11.79 -9.72 -9.62
N GLY A 479 -11.49 -10.97 -9.95
CA GLY A 479 -12.51 -11.98 -10.26
C GLY A 479 -13.13 -12.59 -9.00
N LEU A 480 -14.40 -13.02 -9.09
CA LEU A 480 -15.10 -13.72 -8.01
C LEU A 480 -14.32 -14.95 -7.47
N PRO A 481 -13.66 -15.79 -8.30
CA PRO A 481 -12.85 -16.90 -7.77
C PRO A 481 -11.73 -16.43 -6.83
N SER A 482 -11.08 -15.31 -7.13
CA SER A 482 -10.03 -14.74 -6.28
C SER A 482 -10.55 -14.25 -4.92
N LEU A 483 -11.78 -13.72 -4.89
CA LEU A 483 -12.45 -13.30 -3.66
C LEU A 483 -12.86 -14.49 -2.78
N VAL A 484 -13.22 -15.62 -3.39
CA VAL A 484 -13.48 -16.85 -2.65
C VAL A 484 -12.17 -17.45 -2.12
N LEU A 485 -11.06 -17.42 -2.88
CA LEU A 485 -9.74 -17.80 -2.36
C LEU A 485 -9.30 -16.90 -1.20
N PHE A 486 -9.52 -15.59 -1.31
CA PHE A 486 -9.36 -14.65 -0.21
C PHE A 486 -10.18 -15.09 1.01
N ALA A 487 -11.46 -15.39 0.84
CA ALA A 487 -12.32 -15.83 1.92
C ALA A 487 -11.80 -17.13 2.57
N ILE A 488 -11.35 -18.11 1.78
CA ILE A 488 -10.75 -19.34 2.30
C ILE A 488 -9.55 -19.03 3.20
N VAL A 489 -8.59 -18.21 2.73
CA VAL A 489 -7.41 -17.84 3.54
C VAL A 489 -7.80 -17.01 4.77
N PHE A 490 -8.78 -16.11 4.61
CA PHE A 490 -9.31 -15.30 5.70
C PHE A 490 -9.91 -16.16 6.81
N TYR A 491 -10.81 -17.09 6.48
CA TYR A 491 -11.45 -17.98 7.47
C TYR A 491 -10.54 -19.12 7.94
N TRP A 492 -9.48 -19.45 7.21
CA TRP A 492 -8.41 -20.33 7.67
C TRP A 492 -7.53 -19.70 8.76
N THR A 493 -7.39 -18.37 8.75
CA THR A 493 -6.49 -17.64 9.65
C THR A 493 -6.85 -17.83 11.13
N PRO A 494 -8.12 -17.71 11.58
CA PRO A 494 -8.46 -17.90 12.99
C PRO A 494 -8.23 -19.33 13.50
N PRO A 495 -8.69 -20.42 12.84
CA PRO A 495 -8.36 -21.79 13.23
C PRO A 495 -6.85 -22.04 13.38
N HIS A 496 -6.05 -21.51 12.45
CA HIS A 496 -4.59 -21.66 12.49
C HIS A 496 -3.96 -20.89 13.66
N PHE A 497 -4.21 -19.59 13.75
CA PHE A 497 -3.55 -18.73 14.75
C PHE A 497 -4.06 -18.98 16.17
N TRP A 498 -5.36 -19.23 16.35
CA TRP A 498 -5.88 -19.49 17.69
C TRP A 498 -5.35 -20.80 18.26
N ALA A 499 -5.18 -21.84 17.42
CA ALA A 499 -4.54 -23.07 17.83
C ALA A 499 -3.11 -22.85 18.34
N LEU A 500 -2.32 -22.00 17.68
CA LEU A 500 -1.00 -21.59 18.18
C LEU A 500 -1.10 -20.76 19.47
N SER A 501 -2.08 -19.85 19.53
CA SER A 501 -2.23 -18.91 20.65
C SER A 501 -2.63 -19.59 21.96
N LEU A 502 -3.30 -20.75 21.92
CA LEU A 502 -3.61 -21.54 23.12
C LEU A 502 -2.33 -21.91 23.89
N ARG A 503 -1.29 -22.33 23.17
CA ARG A 503 0.02 -22.65 23.76
C ARG A 503 0.79 -21.41 24.22
N LEU A 504 0.56 -20.27 23.59
CA LEU A 504 1.24 -19.00 23.85
C LEU A 504 0.43 -18.05 24.75
N ALA A 505 -0.64 -18.53 25.38
CA ALA A 505 -1.57 -17.69 26.13
C ALA A 505 -0.85 -16.87 27.22
N ARG A 506 0.08 -17.51 27.96
CA ARG A 506 0.87 -16.85 29.01
C ARG A 506 1.77 -15.72 28.47
N ASP A 507 2.40 -15.93 27.31
CA ASP A 507 3.23 -14.89 26.68
C ASP A 507 2.38 -13.68 26.23
N TYR A 508 1.16 -13.92 25.75
CA TYR A 508 0.24 -12.84 25.38
C TYR A 508 -0.32 -12.10 26.59
N GLU A 509 -0.63 -12.84 27.66
CA GLU A 509 -1.06 -12.26 28.94
C GLU A 509 0.03 -11.37 29.54
N ALA A 510 1.28 -11.86 29.59
CA ALA A 510 2.43 -11.08 30.06
C ALA A 510 2.66 -9.79 29.26
N ALA A 511 2.34 -9.81 27.97
CA ALA A 511 2.45 -8.65 27.08
C ALA A 511 1.19 -7.76 27.05
N ASN A 512 0.18 -8.02 27.88
CA ASN A 512 -1.12 -7.33 27.88
C ASN A 512 -1.80 -7.31 26.50
N VAL A 513 -1.64 -8.39 25.72
CA VAL A 513 -2.30 -8.56 24.42
C VAL A 513 -3.61 -9.33 24.65
N PRO A 514 -4.79 -8.75 24.35
CA PRO A 514 -6.09 -9.36 24.65
C PRO A 514 -6.42 -10.47 23.63
N MET A 515 -5.61 -11.51 23.54
CA MET A 515 -5.84 -12.64 22.64
C MET A 515 -7.07 -13.45 23.10
N LEU A 516 -7.77 -14.11 22.17
CA LEU A 516 -9.00 -14.85 22.49
C LEU A 516 -8.84 -15.86 23.65
N PRO A 517 -7.77 -16.67 23.74
CA PRO A 517 -7.56 -17.57 24.89
C PRO A 517 -7.35 -16.85 26.22
N VAL A 518 -6.75 -15.65 26.19
CA VAL A 518 -6.47 -14.86 27.40
C VAL A 518 -7.75 -14.23 27.94
N THR A 519 -8.64 -13.80 27.05
CA THR A 519 -9.85 -13.07 27.42
C THR A 519 -11.06 -13.97 27.66
N HIS A 520 -11.20 -15.07 26.90
CA HIS A 520 -12.37 -15.95 26.90
C HIS A 520 -12.05 -17.41 27.25
N GLY A 521 -10.78 -17.73 27.49
CA GLY A 521 -10.33 -19.06 27.89
C GLY A 521 -10.31 -20.10 26.76
N VAL A 522 -9.89 -21.32 27.13
CA VAL A 522 -9.66 -22.44 26.21
C VAL A 522 -10.96 -22.93 25.55
N ARG A 523 -12.05 -23.01 26.33
CA ARG A 523 -13.32 -23.60 25.86
C ARG A 523 -13.96 -22.79 24.74
N GLU A 524 -14.02 -21.45 24.89
CA GLU A 524 -14.57 -20.60 23.84
C GLU A 524 -13.63 -20.52 22.64
N THR A 525 -12.32 -20.45 22.86
CA THR A 525 -11.34 -20.45 21.75
C THR A 525 -11.46 -21.70 20.89
N THR A 526 -11.53 -22.89 21.50
CA THR A 526 -11.64 -24.16 20.77
C THR A 526 -12.99 -24.31 20.06
N ARG A 527 -14.08 -23.79 20.63
CA ARG A 527 -15.38 -23.68 19.96
C ARG A 527 -15.30 -22.81 18.71
N GLN A 528 -14.69 -21.63 18.83
CA GLN A 528 -14.52 -20.71 17.70
C GLN A 528 -13.64 -21.32 16.59
N ILE A 529 -12.57 -22.03 16.96
CA ILE A 529 -11.78 -22.79 15.98
C ILE A 529 -12.66 -23.79 15.22
N GLY A 530 -13.55 -24.53 15.90
CA GLY A 530 -14.51 -25.43 15.26
C GLY A 530 -15.45 -24.72 14.29
N LEU A 531 -16.09 -23.62 14.71
CA LEU A 531 -17.03 -22.85 13.89
C LEU A 531 -16.37 -22.27 12.63
N TYR A 532 -15.20 -21.63 12.78
CA TYR A 532 -14.47 -21.07 11.65
C TYR A 532 -13.93 -22.14 10.71
N SER A 533 -13.57 -23.33 11.24
CA SER A 533 -13.20 -24.49 10.40
C SER A 533 -14.38 -24.96 9.54
N GLY A 534 -15.58 -24.98 10.10
CA GLY A 534 -16.81 -25.29 9.35
C GLY A 534 -17.05 -24.33 8.20
N LEU A 535 -16.97 -23.01 8.47
CA LEU A 535 -17.11 -21.97 7.44
C LEU A 535 -16.03 -22.06 6.36
N MET A 536 -14.77 -22.25 6.77
CA MET A 536 -13.66 -22.44 5.85
C MET A 536 -13.90 -23.63 4.91
N VAL A 537 -14.26 -24.80 5.44
CA VAL A 537 -14.53 -25.99 4.62
C VAL A 537 -15.70 -25.76 3.68
N ALA A 538 -16.79 -25.14 4.14
CA ALA A 538 -17.91 -24.78 3.28
C ALA A 538 -17.46 -23.89 2.11
N LEU A 539 -16.61 -22.89 2.35
CA LEU A 539 -16.04 -22.04 1.30
C LEU A 539 -15.17 -22.83 0.32
N THR A 540 -14.39 -23.81 0.78
CA THR A 540 -13.59 -24.66 -0.12
C THR A 540 -14.45 -25.50 -1.06
N LEU A 541 -15.64 -25.92 -0.61
CA LEU A 541 -16.62 -26.64 -1.43
C LEU A 541 -17.38 -25.69 -2.37
N ILE A 542 -17.77 -24.50 -1.90
CA ILE A 542 -18.38 -23.47 -2.75
C ILE A 542 -17.43 -23.06 -3.87
N PHE A 543 -16.13 -22.98 -3.59
CA PHE A 543 -15.12 -22.64 -4.57
C PHE A 543 -15.09 -23.61 -5.77
N PHE A 544 -15.37 -24.89 -5.57
CA PHE A 544 -15.50 -25.86 -6.67
C PHE A 544 -16.55 -25.40 -7.69
N ALA A 545 -17.72 -24.96 -7.22
CA ALA A 545 -18.79 -24.46 -8.07
C ALA A 545 -18.45 -23.09 -8.71
N VAL A 546 -17.92 -22.15 -7.91
CA VAL A 546 -17.59 -20.79 -8.38
C VAL A 546 -16.47 -20.79 -9.41
N ALA A 547 -15.44 -21.59 -9.18
CA ALA A 547 -14.30 -21.68 -10.08
C ALA A 547 -14.49 -22.73 -11.18
N GLN A 548 -15.61 -23.46 -11.23
CA GLN A 548 -15.85 -24.54 -12.19
C GLN A 548 -14.66 -25.52 -12.27
N ARG A 549 -14.19 -26.01 -11.12
CA ARG A 549 -13.05 -26.93 -11.05
C ARG A 549 -13.47 -28.38 -11.30
N GLY A 550 -12.51 -29.25 -11.57
CA GLY A 550 -12.68 -30.68 -11.76
C GLY A 550 -12.80 -31.47 -10.45
N PHE A 551 -13.04 -32.76 -10.60
CA PHE A 551 -13.25 -33.67 -9.47
C PHE A 551 -12.01 -33.90 -8.61
N ILE A 552 -10.80 -33.61 -9.11
CA ILE A 552 -9.56 -33.75 -8.31
C ILE A 552 -9.57 -32.74 -7.16
N TYR A 553 -9.88 -31.47 -7.47
CA TYR A 553 -10.01 -30.46 -6.43
C TYR A 553 -11.13 -30.80 -5.44
N LEU A 554 -12.31 -31.21 -5.92
CA LEU A 554 -13.46 -31.54 -5.06
C LEU A 554 -13.16 -32.70 -4.10
N ALA A 555 -12.63 -33.81 -4.61
CA ALA A 555 -12.31 -34.98 -3.81
C ALA A 555 -11.27 -34.62 -2.73
N GLY A 556 -10.23 -33.88 -3.10
CA GLY A 556 -9.23 -33.40 -2.17
C GLY A 556 -9.80 -32.44 -1.12
N ALA A 557 -10.65 -31.48 -1.50
CA ALA A 557 -11.30 -30.55 -0.58
C ALA A 557 -12.17 -31.27 0.46
N VAL A 558 -12.93 -32.29 0.05
CA VAL A 558 -13.75 -33.12 0.95
C VAL A 558 -12.88 -33.91 1.93
N LEU A 559 -11.85 -34.61 1.44
CA LEU A 559 -10.97 -35.44 2.28
C LEU A 559 -10.17 -34.59 3.27
N LEU A 560 -9.51 -33.54 2.77
CA LEU A 560 -8.71 -32.64 3.59
C LEU A 560 -9.59 -31.89 4.60
N GLY A 561 -10.78 -31.46 4.18
CA GLY A 561 -11.74 -30.72 4.99
C GLY A 561 -12.36 -31.59 6.09
N GLY A 562 -12.76 -32.82 5.76
CA GLY A 562 -13.28 -33.79 6.73
C GLY A 562 -12.27 -34.09 7.84
N LEU A 563 -11.00 -34.30 7.48
CA LEU A 563 -9.93 -34.50 8.46
C LEU A 563 -9.64 -33.23 9.28
N PHE A 564 -9.78 -32.03 8.70
CA PHE A 564 -9.67 -30.79 9.46
C PHE A 564 -10.76 -30.68 10.51
N LEU A 565 -12.02 -30.89 10.12
CA LEU A 565 -13.18 -30.81 11.01
C LEU A 565 -13.09 -31.84 12.12
N PHE A 566 -12.63 -33.06 11.83
CA PHE A 566 -12.38 -34.08 12.84
C PHE A 566 -11.34 -33.62 13.89
N GLN A 567 -10.23 -33.01 13.45
CA GLN A 567 -9.21 -32.50 14.37
C GLN A 567 -9.70 -31.31 15.19
N ALA A 568 -10.44 -30.38 14.56
CA ALA A 568 -11.05 -29.24 15.25
C ALA A 568 -12.08 -29.69 16.30
N PHE A 569 -12.91 -30.68 15.97
CA PHE A 569 -13.88 -31.27 16.90
C PHE A 569 -13.21 -31.99 18.06
N SER A 570 -12.19 -32.80 17.78
CA SER A 570 -11.39 -33.49 18.81
C SER A 570 -10.74 -32.49 19.77
N MET A 571 -10.20 -31.38 19.25
CA MET A 571 -9.65 -30.32 20.06
C MET A 571 -10.72 -29.60 20.88
N TRP A 572 -11.93 -29.38 20.35
CA TRP A 572 -13.04 -28.79 21.10
C TRP A 572 -13.51 -29.65 22.28
N ARG A 573 -13.46 -30.98 22.15
CA ARG A 573 -13.80 -31.90 23.24
C ARG A 573 -12.74 -31.97 24.35
N GLU A 574 -11.47 -32.03 23.99
CA GLU A 574 -10.38 -32.31 24.94
C GLU A 574 -9.63 -31.05 25.42
N GLY A 575 -9.50 -30.02 24.57
CA GLY A 575 -8.88 -28.74 24.93
C GLY A 575 -7.37 -28.77 25.24
N THR A 576 -6.64 -29.80 24.83
CA THR A 576 -5.22 -29.99 25.20
C THR A 576 -4.23 -29.30 24.24
N ASP A 577 -3.07 -28.90 24.76
CA ASP A 577 -1.96 -28.30 23.98
C ASP A 577 -1.49 -29.20 22.83
N GLN A 578 -1.49 -30.52 23.03
CA GLN A 578 -1.08 -31.49 22.01
C GLN A 578 -2.03 -31.47 20.82
N ARG A 579 -3.35 -31.39 21.07
CA ARG A 579 -4.38 -31.28 20.02
C ARG A 579 -4.31 -29.95 19.32
N ALA A 580 -4.12 -28.85 20.06
CA ALA A 580 -3.94 -27.52 19.49
C ALA A 580 -2.75 -27.48 18.51
N MET A 581 -1.60 -28.04 18.89
CA MET A 581 -0.45 -28.12 18.00
C MET A 581 -0.66 -29.08 16.81
N ARG A 582 -1.52 -30.09 16.94
CA ARG A 582 -1.90 -30.96 15.81
C ARG A 582 -2.73 -30.19 14.79
N VAL A 583 -3.76 -29.45 15.24
CA VAL A 583 -4.57 -28.56 14.39
C VAL A 583 -3.70 -27.50 13.71
N TYR A 584 -2.80 -26.84 14.45
CA TYR A 584 -1.89 -25.83 13.91
C TYR A 584 -1.01 -26.37 12.76
N ARG A 585 -0.40 -27.55 12.95
CA ARG A 585 0.44 -28.17 11.91
C ARG A 585 -0.39 -28.63 10.72
N TYR A 586 -1.50 -29.30 10.99
CA TYR A 586 -2.38 -29.78 9.94
C TYR A 586 -2.97 -28.64 9.12
N SER A 587 -3.23 -27.46 9.72
CA SER A 587 -3.78 -26.34 8.97
C SER A 587 -2.83 -25.80 7.91
N ILE A 588 -1.51 -25.86 8.13
CA ILE A 588 -0.50 -25.52 7.11
C ILE A 588 -0.54 -26.54 5.97
N THR A 589 -0.57 -27.84 6.31
CA THR A 589 -0.68 -28.93 5.32
C THR A 589 -1.98 -28.82 4.52
N TYR A 590 -3.10 -28.58 5.18
CA TYR A 590 -4.42 -28.41 4.58
C TYR A 590 -4.40 -27.33 3.50
N LEU A 591 -3.94 -26.12 3.86
CA LEU A 591 -3.93 -24.99 2.92
C LEU A 591 -2.97 -25.25 1.76
N SER A 592 -1.77 -25.75 2.05
CA SER A 592 -0.75 -26.02 1.02
C SER A 592 -1.21 -27.11 0.05
N ALA A 593 -1.79 -28.20 0.55
CA ALA A 593 -2.29 -29.30 -0.27
C ALA A 593 -3.51 -28.89 -1.09
N LEU A 594 -4.45 -28.12 -0.51
CA LEU A 594 -5.62 -27.61 -1.22
C LEU A 594 -5.22 -26.75 -2.43
N PHE A 595 -4.27 -25.83 -2.22
CA PHE A 595 -3.76 -24.96 -3.27
C PHE A 595 -2.91 -25.71 -4.31
N ALA A 596 -2.17 -26.76 -3.90
CA ALA A 596 -1.49 -27.64 -4.85
C ALA A 596 -2.46 -28.45 -5.71
N LEU A 597 -3.52 -29.00 -5.10
CA LEU A 597 -4.59 -29.70 -5.81
C LEU A 597 -5.30 -28.79 -6.81
N LEU A 598 -5.50 -27.52 -6.48
CA LEU A 598 -6.02 -26.52 -7.40
C LEU A 598 -5.15 -26.39 -8.67
N VAL A 599 -3.83 -26.30 -8.51
CA VAL A 599 -2.90 -26.24 -9.65
C VAL A 599 -2.99 -27.51 -10.49
N VAL A 600 -2.94 -28.68 -9.85
CA VAL A 600 -3.01 -29.97 -10.55
C VAL A 600 -4.31 -30.08 -11.34
N ASP A 601 -5.44 -29.71 -10.74
CA ASP A 601 -6.75 -29.76 -11.37
C ASP A 601 -6.82 -28.83 -12.61
N VAL A 602 -6.29 -27.60 -12.52
CA VAL A 602 -6.20 -26.67 -13.68
C VAL A 602 -5.36 -27.25 -14.82
N LEU A 603 -4.26 -27.94 -14.51
CA LEU A 603 -3.35 -28.49 -15.52
C LEU A 603 -3.85 -29.79 -16.15
N VAL A 604 -4.58 -30.62 -15.39
CA VAL A 604 -5.10 -31.92 -15.86
C VAL A 604 -6.45 -31.76 -16.56
N PHE A 605 -7.31 -30.88 -16.05
CA PHE A 605 -8.61 -30.54 -16.65
C PHE A 605 -8.58 -29.09 -17.11
N PRO A 606 -7.90 -28.80 -18.25
CA PRO A 606 -7.92 -27.45 -18.81
C PRO A 606 -9.36 -27.02 -19.10
N PHE A 607 -9.60 -25.72 -18.99
CA PHE A 607 -10.92 -25.14 -19.21
C PHE A 607 -11.43 -25.56 -20.60
N GLY A 608 -12.58 -26.25 -20.63
CA GLY A 608 -13.27 -26.67 -21.85
C GLY A 608 -13.96 -25.52 -22.57
#